data_AF-A0AAU4V0L6-F1
#
_entry.id   AF-A0AAU4V0L6-F1
#
_cell.length_a   1.000
_cell.length_b   1.000
_cell.length_c   1.000
_cell.angle_alpha   90.00
_cell.angle_beta   90.00
_cell.angle_gamma   90.00
#
_symmetry.space_group_name_H-M   'P 1'
#
loop_
_entity.id
_entity.type
_entity.pdbx_description
1 polymer ?
#
loop_
_entity_poly.entity_id
_entity_poly.type
_entity_poly.pdbx_seq_one_letter_code
_entity_poly.pdbx_strand_id
1 'polypeptide(L)'
;MIHARLRQFVALATGALLAACLSFAAPASASTTVSAAPQAQTPLVVNARWAGHPTYDRIVIDLQGYGPAVTVTPVPHLVYDGSGKPVPLPGTYFLEIRLHPAAAHDDAGQSVYHGPKLQKINLSKLKGIALTGDYEGYVTFGAAFDTLPYYRAFPLHSPERFVVDIAH
;
A
#
# COMPACT_ATOMS: atom_id res chain seq x y z
N MET A 1 -42.51 77.70 -12.59
CA MET A 1 -43.58 76.90 -13.23
C MET A 1 -43.67 75.58 -12.47
N ILE A 2 -44.27 75.52 -11.28
CA ILE A 2 -45.72 75.36 -11.04
C ILE A 2 -46.31 74.30 -11.98
N HIS A 3 -46.46 73.05 -11.51
CA HIS A 3 -47.78 72.53 -11.10
C HIS A 3 -47.63 71.18 -10.37
N ALA A 4 -48.24 71.14 -9.19
CA ALA A 4 -48.44 69.98 -8.34
C ALA A 4 -49.52 69.04 -8.91
N ARG A 5 -49.45 67.75 -8.54
CA ARG A 5 -50.64 66.89 -8.41
C ARG A 5 -50.53 66.06 -7.13
N LEU A 6 -51.25 66.56 -6.13
CA LEU A 6 -51.62 65.90 -4.89
C LEU A 6 -52.66 64.80 -5.20
N ARG A 7 -52.56 63.64 -4.53
CA ARG A 7 -53.74 62.85 -4.16
C ARG A 7 -53.52 62.32 -2.75
N GLN A 8 -54.32 62.86 -1.83
CA GLN A 8 -54.42 62.46 -0.43
C GLN A 8 -55.30 61.21 -0.33
N PHE A 9 -54.95 60.30 0.59
CA PHE A 9 -55.95 59.66 1.45
C PHE A 9 -55.39 59.60 2.87
N VAL A 10 -56.11 60.25 3.77
CA VAL A 10 -55.97 60.17 5.22
C VAL A 10 -56.70 58.92 5.69
N ALA A 11 -56.06 58.11 6.54
CA ALA A 11 -56.75 57.35 7.56
C ALA A 11 -55.76 57.10 8.71
N LEU A 12 -55.92 57.87 9.80
CA LEU A 12 -55.44 57.48 11.11
C LEU A 12 -56.21 56.22 11.54
N ALA A 13 -55.48 55.17 11.88
CA ALA A 13 -55.97 54.13 12.78
C ALA A 13 -54.88 53.86 13.82
N THR A 14 -55.11 54.42 15.00
CA THR A 14 -54.44 54.07 16.26
C THR A 14 -54.73 52.61 16.59
N GLY A 15 -53.70 51.81 16.83
CA GLY A 15 -53.80 50.43 17.28
C GLY A 15 -52.51 49.98 17.94
N ALA A 16 -52.62 49.52 19.18
CA ALA A 16 -51.56 49.33 20.16
C ALA A 16 -50.53 48.22 19.83
N LEU A 17 -49.40 48.30 20.53
CA LEU A 17 -48.29 47.35 20.62
C LEU A 17 -48.70 45.87 20.59
N LEU A 18 -47.96 45.09 19.82
CA LEU A 18 -47.48 43.76 20.23
C LEU A 18 -46.13 43.51 19.53
N ALA A 19 -45.06 43.60 20.32
CA ALA A 19 -43.71 43.23 19.90
C ALA A 19 -43.61 41.70 19.86
N ALA A 20 -43.37 41.15 18.67
CA ALA A 20 -42.88 39.78 18.51
C ALA A 20 -41.64 39.84 17.62
N CYS A 21 -40.47 39.97 18.24
CA CYS A 21 -39.21 39.74 17.56
C CYS A 21 -39.10 38.24 17.26
N LEU A 22 -39.44 37.85 16.04
CA LEU A 22 -39.09 36.53 15.51
C LEU A 22 -37.60 36.57 15.17
N SER A 23 -36.77 36.26 16.15
CA SER A 23 -35.35 35.95 15.95
C SER A 23 -35.27 34.66 15.14
N PHE A 24 -35.08 34.76 13.83
CA PHE A 24 -34.76 33.60 13.00
C PHE A 24 -33.30 33.23 13.26
N ALA A 25 -33.06 32.32 14.21
CA ALA A 25 -31.75 31.72 14.41
C ALA A 25 -31.44 30.83 13.19
N ALA A 26 -30.52 31.28 12.33
CA ALA A 26 -29.97 30.45 11.27
C ALA A 26 -29.33 29.20 11.92
N PRO A 27 -29.51 27.99 11.35
CA PRO A 27 -28.75 26.84 11.84
C PRO A 27 -27.28 27.11 11.54
N ALA A 28 -26.47 27.22 12.60
CA ALA A 28 -25.04 27.16 12.46
C ALA A 28 -24.70 25.77 11.88
N SER A 29 -24.35 25.71 10.60
CA SER A 29 -23.77 24.50 10.00
C SER A 29 -22.46 24.22 10.72
N ALA A 30 -22.50 23.33 11.71
CA ALA A 30 -21.30 22.79 12.32
C ALA A 30 -20.58 21.96 11.25
N SER A 31 -19.57 22.55 10.61
CA SER A 31 -18.62 21.81 9.80
C SER A 31 -17.83 20.90 10.74
N THR A 32 -18.29 19.67 10.91
CA THR A 32 -17.48 18.60 11.51
C THR A 32 -16.33 18.33 10.56
N THR A 33 -15.16 18.92 10.85
CA THR A 33 -13.92 18.45 10.26
C THR A 33 -13.70 17.03 10.75
N VAL A 34 -14.10 16.04 9.95
CA VAL A 34 -13.68 14.65 10.15
C VAL A 34 -12.18 14.68 9.98
N SER A 35 -11.44 14.63 11.10
CA SER A 35 -10.01 14.44 11.07
C SER A 35 -9.79 13.07 10.43
N ALA A 36 -9.28 13.04 9.20
CA ALA A 36 -8.91 11.79 8.54
C ALA A 36 -7.96 11.05 9.49
N ALA A 37 -8.27 9.79 9.79
CA ALA A 37 -7.31 8.95 10.51
C ALA A 37 -5.98 8.97 9.73
N PRO A 38 -4.82 8.95 10.41
CA PRO A 38 -3.54 8.82 9.72
C PRO A 38 -3.63 7.63 8.75
N GLN A 39 -3.43 7.85 7.45
CA GLN A 39 -3.30 6.73 6.52
C GLN A 39 -2.11 5.91 7.00
N ALA A 40 -2.34 4.62 7.29
CA ALA A 40 -1.26 3.71 7.60
C ALA A 40 -0.30 3.73 6.42
N GLN A 41 0.95 4.17 6.65
CA GLN A 41 1.97 4.23 5.61
C GLN A 41 2.21 2.84 5.05
N THR A 42 2.25 2.69 3.73
CA THR A 42 2.57 1.41 3.07
C THR A 42 3.95 0.94 3.52
N PRO A 43 4.12 -0.32 3.97
CA PRO A 43 5.40 -0.80 4.41
C PRO A 43 6.32 -0.94 3.19
N LEU A 44 7.59 -0.61 3.39
CA LEU A 44 8.58 -0.59 2.33
C LEU A 44 9.38 -1.89 2.32
N VAL A 45 9.53 -2.48 1.14
CA VAL A 45 10.48 -3.56 0.89
C VAL A 45 11.81 -2.94 0.49
N VAL A 46 12.80 -3.05 1.36
CA VAL A 46 14.08 -2.34 1.19
C VAL A 46 15.20 -3.24 0.71
N ASN A 47 15.10 -4.55 0.91
CA ASN A 47 16.13 -5.50 0.49
C ASN A 47 15.61 -6.94 0.41
N ALA A 48 16.29 -7.77 -0.39
CA ALA A 48 16.16 -9.22 -0.34
C ALA A 48 17.56 -9.84 -0.31
N ARG A 49 17.78 -10.76 0.63
CA ARG A 49 19.04 -11.44 0.86
C ARG A 49 18.84 -12.92 1.12
N TRP A 50 19.90 -13.70 1.00
CA TRP A 50 19.85 -15.14 1.17
C TRP A 50 21.11 -15.68 1.85
N ALA A 51 20.99 -16.86 2.45
CA ALA A 51 22.12 -17.58 3.03
C ALA A 51 21.87 -19.09 3.00
N GLY A 52 22.94 -19.86 2.83
CA GLY A 52 22.92 -21.30 3.05
C GLY A 52 23.17 -21.62 4.52
N HIS A 53 22.43 -22.56 5.08
CA HIS A 53 22.63 -23.14 6.41
C HIS A 53 22.82 -24.65 6.30
N PRO A 54 23.26 -25.36 7.36
CA PRO A 54 23.52 -26.80 7.28
C PRO A 54 22.33 -27.68 6.88
N THR A 55 21.09 -27.25 7.14
CA THR A 55 19.87 -28.04 6.90
C THR A 55 18.82 -27.33 6.07
N TYR A 56 19.05 -26.07 5.70
CA TYR A 56 18.13 -25.27 4.90
C TYR A 56 18.86 -24.14 4.18
N ASP A 57 18.28 -23.64 3.10
CA ASP A 57 18.60 -22.32 2.56
C ASP A 57 17.56 -21.32 3.04
N ARG A 58 17.95 -20.07 3.23
CA ARG A 58 17.06 -19.00 3.72
C ARG A 58 17.02 -17.85 2.73
N ILE A 59 15.82 -17.37 2.45
CA ILE A 59 15.55 -16.05 1.87
C ILE A 59 15.02 -15.14 2.98
N VAL A 60 15.49 -13.90 3.03
CA VAL A 60 15.00 -12.85 3.92
C VAL A 60 14.67 -11.62 3.08
N ILE A 61 13.43 -11.15 3.20
CA ILE A 61 12.98 -9.87 2.67
C ILE A 61 12.96 -8.90 3.84
N ASP A 62 13.81 -7.87 3.78
CA ASP A 62 13.90 -6.85 4.83
C ASP A 62 12.84 -5.76 4.57
N LEU A 63 12.14 -5.38 5.64
CA LEU A 63 10.99 -4.47 5.60
C LEU A 63 11.22 -3.25 6.48
N GLN A 64 10.66 -2.12 6.07
CA GLN A 64 10.53 -0.91 6.88
C GLN A 64 9.05 -0.58 7.09
N GLY A 65 8.68 -0.23 8.33
CA GLY A 65 7.29 -0.10 8.73
C GLY A 65 6.80 -1.36 9.43
N TYR A 66 5.67 -1.92 9.00
CA TYR A 66 5.09 -3.13 9.56
C TYR A 66 5.23 -4.33 8.60
N GLY A 67 5.08 -5.56 9.11
CA GLY A 67 4.99 -6.76 8.28
C GLY A 67 3.66 -6.85 7.54
N PRO A 68 3.63 -6.81 6.18
CA PRO A 68 2.39 -6.92 5.42
C PRO A 68 1.90 -8.38 5.35
N ALA A 69 0.73 -8.59 4.76
CA ALA A 69 0.32 -9.94 4.39
C ALA A 69 1.23 -10.45 3.27
N VAL A 70 1.63 -11.72 3.37
CA VAL A 70 2.53 -12.34 2.38
C VAL A 70 1.99 -13.71 1.99
N THR A 71 1.96 -13.96 0.67
CA THR A 71 1.63 -15.26 0.10
C THR A 71 2.87 -15.86 -0.54
N VAL A 72 3.10 -17.16 -0.33
CA VAL A 72 4.19 -17.92 -0.96
C VAL A 72 3.59 -19.09 -1.73
N THR A 73 3.55 -18.98 -3.05
CA THR A 73 2.82 -19.89 -3.95
C THR A 73 3.77 -20.61 -4.88
N PRO A 74 3.71 -21.95 -4.99
CA PRO A 74 4.38 -22.68 -6.06
C PRO A 74 3.73 -22.36 -7.40
N VAL A 75 4.55 -21.99 -8.40
CA VAL A 75 4.07 -21.62 -9.73
C VAL A 75 4.82 -22.41 -10.82
N PRO A 76 4.18 -22.72 -11.96
CA PRO A 76 4.82 -23.47 -13.03
C PRO A 76 5.90 -22.66 -13.77
N HIS A 77 5.80 -21.33 -13.76
CA HIS A 77 6.78 -20.42 -14.33
C HIS A 77 6.64 -19.04 -13.67
N LEU A 78 7.74 -18.27 -13.67
CA LEU A 78 7.75 -16.89 -13.17
C LEU A 78 7.62 -15.90 -14.33
N VAL A 79 6.84 -14.84 -14.13
CA VAL A 79 6.72 -13.70 -15.04
C VAL A 79 6.96 -12.39 -14.30
N TYR A 80 7.40 -11.36 -15.02
CA TYR A 80 7.43 -10.00 -14.50
C TYR A 80 6.02 -9.40 -14.52
N ASP A 81 5.64 -8.79 -13.39
CA ASP A 81 4.35 -8.13 -13.23
C ASP A 81 4.18 -7.01 -14.28
N GLY A 82 2.94 -6.82 -14.74
CA GLY A 82 2.57 -5.87 -15.79
C GLY A 82 2.99 -6.28 -17.20
N SER A 83 4.23 -6.75 -17.40
CA SER A 83 4.74 -7.12 -18.74
C SER A 83 4.39 -8.54 -19.18
N GLY A 84 4.20 -9.46 -18.23
CA GLY A 84 4.00 -10.89 -18.49
C GLY A 84 5.22 -11.61 -19.07
N LYS A 85 6.37 -10.95 -19.20
CA LYS A 85 7.58 -11.56 -19.76
C LYS A 85 8.15 -12.61 -18.80
N PRO A 86 8.65 -13.76 -19.30
CA PRO A 86 9.29 -14.75 -18.45
C PRO A 86 10.49 -14.20 -17.67
N VAL A 87 10.63 -14.61 -16.41
CA VAL A 87 11.80 -14.27 -15.59
C VAL A 87 12.94 -15.26 -15.89
N PRO A 88 14.15 -14.79 -16.26
CA PRO A 88 15.24 -15.64 -16.71
C PRO A 88 16.05 -16.25 -15.53
N LEU A 89 15.37 -16.92 -14.61
CA LEU A 89 16.00 -17.66 -13.50
C LEU A 89 16.30 -19.11 -13.89
N PRO A 90 17.42 -19.69 -13.40
CA PRO A 90 17.72 -21.11 -13.60
C PRO A 90 16.86 -21.97 -12.68
N GLY A 91 16.47 -23.16 -13.16
CA GLY A 91 15.71 -24.13 -12.37
C GLY A 91 14.45 -24.62 -13.09
N THR A 92 13.76 -25.54 -12.44
CA THR A 92 12.54 -26.21 -12.95
C THR A 92 11.35 -26.07 -12.00
N TYR A 93 11.59 -25.59 -10.77
CA TYR A 93 10.58 -25.31 -9.77
C TYR A 93 10.68 -23.87 -9.30
N PHE A 94 9.54 -23.24 -9.03
CA PHE A 94 9.49 -21.82 -8.69
C PHE A 94 8.52 -21.53 -7.54
N LEU A 95 8.87 -20.54 -6.72
CA LEU A 95 7.98 -19.92 -5.75
C LEU A 95 7.78 -18.45 -6.12
N GLU A 96 6.53 -18.00 -6.12
CA GLU A 96 6.14 -16.60 -6.12
C GLU A 96 5.91 -16.16 -4.67
N ILE A 97 6.60 -15.10 -4.24
CA ILE A 97 6.48 -14.49 -2.91
C ILE A 97 5.89 -13.10 -3.10
N ARG A 98 4.63 -12.91 -2.70
CA ARG A 98 3.87 -11.69 -2.98
C ARG A 98 3.49 -11.00 -1.67
N LEU A 99 3.91 -9.75 -1.51
CA LEU A 99 3.64 -8.92 -0.35
C LEU A 99 2.58 -7.87 -0.69
N HIS A 100 1.55 -7.73 0.15
CA HIS A 100 0.48 -6.74 -0.01
C HIS A 100 -0.16 -6.34 1.33
N PRO A 101 -0.42 -5.04 1.57
CA PRO A 101 0.10 -3.89 0.83
C PRO A 101 1.62 -3.75 1.05
N ALA A 102 2.37 -3.39 0.01
CA ALA A 102 3.81 -3.12 0.09
C ALA A 102 4.27 -2.23 -1.08
N ALA A 103 5.37 -1.52 -0.92
CA ALA A 103 6.04 -0.79 -2.00
C ALA A 103 7.56 -0.96 -1.94
N ALA A 104 8.23 -0.96 -3.08
CA ALA A 104 9.70 -0.89 -3.18
C ALA A 104 10.16 0.46 -3.76
N HIS A 105 9.28 1.47 -3.70
CA HIS A 105 9.49 2.87 -4.07
C HIS A 105 8.93 3.83 -3.01
N ASP A 106 9.43 5.06 -3.01
CA ASP A 106 8.90 6.18 -2.21
C ASP A 106 7.73 6.89 -2.93
N ASP A 107 7.15 7.89 -2.27
CA ASP A 107 6.03 8.68 -2.81
C ASP A 107 6.40 9.48 -4.10
N ALA A 108 7.69 9.69 -4.37
CA ALA A 108 8.19 10.30 -5.59
C ALA A 108 8.50 9.26 -6.69
N GLY A 109 8.17 7.98 -6.45
CA GLY A 109 8.40 6.86 -7.36
C GLY A 109 9.87 6.43 -7.45
N GLN A 110 10.74 6.92 -6.57
CA GLN A 110 12.15 6.52 -6.54
C GLN A 110 12.26 5.19 -5.80
N SER A 111 13.05 4.25 -6.34
CA SER A 111 13.20 2.95 -5.69
C SER A 111 13.95 3.08 -4.36
N VAL A 112 13.38 2.48 -3.31
CA VAL A 112 14.01 2.32 -1.99
C VAL A 112 14.60 0.92 -1.80
N TYR A 113 14.46 0.06 -2.81
CA TYR A 113 14.97 -1.30 -2.78
C TYR A 113 16.44 -1.34 -3.22
N HIS A 114 17.29 -1.79 -2.30
CA HIS A 114 18.74 -1.87 -2.47
C HIS A 114 19.25 -3.28 -2.82
N GLY A 115 18.35 -4.27 -2.83
CA GLY A 115 18.69 -5.64 -3.18
C GLY A 115 18.87 -5.87 -4.68
N PRO A 116 19.27 -7.08 -5.09
CA PRO A 116 19.36 -7.41 -6.51
C PRO A 116 17.96 -7.51 -7.14
N LYS A 117 17.84 -7.02 -8.38
CA LYS A 117 16.62 -7.21 -9.18
C LYS A 117 16.51 -8.62 -9.75
N LEU A 118 17.65 -9.24 -10.05
CA LEU A 118 17.77 -10.59 -10.59
C LEU A 118 19.14 -11.14 -10.22
N GLN A 119 19.18 -12.27 -9.53
CA GLN A 119 20.44 -12.90 -9.12
C GLN A 119 20.36 -14.41 -9.30
N LYS A 120 21.37 -14.96 -9.98
CA LYS A 120 21.64 -16.40 -9.98
C LYS A 120 22.42 -16.76 -8.72
N ILE A 121 22.01 -17.82 -8.06
CA ILE A 121 22.51 -18.25 -6.75
C ILE A 121 22.90 -19.73 -6.88
N ASN A 122 23.94 -20.17 -6.17
CA ASN A 122 24.33 -21.58 -6.15
C ASN A 122 24.42 -22.07 -4.71
N LEU A 123 23.28 -22.12 -4.02
CA LEU A 123 23.15 -22.80 -2.74
C LEU A 123 22.63 -24.23 -2.95
N SER A 124 22.45 -24.99 -1.87
CA SER A 124 22.00 -26.38 -1.93
C SER A 124 20.69 -26.52 -2.72
N LYS A 125 19.69 -25.71 -2.35
CA LYS A 125 18.35 -25.69 -2.93
C LYS A 125 18.09 -24.45 -3.77
N LEU A 126 18.44 -23.26 -3.27
CA LEU A 126 18.13 -22.00 -3.93
C LEU A 126 19.07 -21.74 -5.12
N LYS A 127 18.49 -21.54 -6.31
CA LYS A 127 19.19 -21.32 -7.59
C LYS A 127 19.07 -19.92 -8.15
N GLY A 128 18.13 -19.14 -7.63
CA GLY A 128 18.09 -17.72 -7.91
C GLY A 128 16.90 -17.02 -7.30
N ILE A 129 16.96 -15.69 -7.32
CA ILE A 129 15.92 -14.80 -6.84
C ILE A 129 15.77 -13.61 -7.78
N ALA A 130 14.55 -13.10 -7.94
CA ALA A 130 14.27 -11.90 -8.73
C ALA A 130 13.20 -11.06 -8.03
N LEU A 131 13.33 -9.73 -8.11
CA LEU A 131 12.24 -8.80 -7.88
C LEU A 131 11.42 -8.76 -9.18
N THR A 132 10.22 -9.32 -9.16
CA THR A 132 9.37 -9.52 -10.35
C THR A 132 8.32 -8.42 -10.52
N GLY A 133 8.02 -7.65 -9.48
CA GLY A 133 7.10 -6.53 -9.55
C GLY A 133 7.14 -5.61 -8.33
N ASP A 134 6.79 -4.35 -8.56
CA ASP A 134 6.55 -3.31 -7.57
C ASP A 134 5.49 -2.36 -8.16
N TYR A 135 4.22 -2.67 -7.96
CA TYR A 135 3.10 -2.00 -8.63
C TYR A 135 1.78 -2.20 -7.87
N GLU A 136 0.90 -1.20 -7.85
CA GLU A 136 -0.44 -1.26 -7.22
C GLU A 136 -0.44 -1.74 -5.75
N GLY A 137 0.63 -1.44 -5.02
CA GLY A 137 0.80 -1.88 -3.63
C GLY A 137 1.19 -3.35 -3.50
N TYR A 138 1.67 -3.99 -4.56
CA TYR A 138 2.28 -5.30 -4.54
C TYR A 138 3.78 -5.19 -4.75
N VAL A 139 4.54 -5.93 -3.94
CA VAL A 139 5.93 -6.26 -4.22
C VAL A 139 6.04 -7.76 -4.37
N THR A 140 6.54 -8.22 -5.50
CA THR A 140 6.58 -9.64 -5.85
C THR A 140 8.03 -10.08 -6.07
N PHE A 141 8.40 -11.21 -5.48
CA PHE A 141 9.66 -11.90 -5.75
C PHE A 141 9.41 -13.28 -6.35
N GLY A 142 10.31 -13.68 -7.24
CA GLY A 142 10.41 -15.05 -7.72
C GLY A 142 11.65 -15.73 -7.15
N ALA A 143 11.52 -16.98 -6.70
CA ALA A 143 12.64 -17.83 -6.29
C ALA A 143 12.64 -19.12 -7.13
N ALA A 144 13.82 -19.60 -7.49
CA ALA A 144 13.98 -20.74 -8.38
C ALA A 144 14.82 -21.87 -7.77
N PHE A 145 14.48 -23.11 -8.13
CA PHE A 145 15.02 -24.35 -7.57
C PHE A 145 15.16 -25.43 -8.65
N ASP A 146 16.14 -26.33 -8.50
CA ASP A 146 16.31 -27.50 -9.38
C ASP A 146 15.43 -28.69 -8.96
N THR A 147 14.98 -28.70 -7.70
CA THR A 147 14.13 -29.74 -7.11
C THR A 147 12.94 -29.11 -6.42
N LEU A 148 11.84 -29.88 -6.26
CA LEU A 148 10.66 -29.42 -5.54
C LEU A 148 11.03 -28.84 -4.15
N PRO A 149 10.70 -27.55 -3.87
CA PRO A 149 11.05 -26.93 -2.60
C PRO A 149 10.07 -27.35 -1.50
N TYR A 150 10.62 -27.85 -0.38
CA TYR A 150 9.89 -27.97 0.88
C TYR A 150 10.23 -26.76 1.74
N TYR A 151 9.24 -25.92 2.06
CA TYR A 151 9.48 -24.63 2.67
C TYR A 151 8.56 -24.30 3.84
N ARG A 152 9.03 -23.40 4.70
CA ARG A 152 8.24 -22.69 5.70
C ARG A 152 8.45 -21.20 5.53
N ALA A 153 7.41 -20.42 5.76
CA ALA A 153 7.46 -18.97 5.65
C ALA A 153 6.90 -18.32 6.92
N PHE A 154 7.58 -17.30 7.43
CA PHE A 154 7.21 -16.66 8.70
C PHE A 154 7.82 -15.26 8.83
N PRO A 155 7.17 -14.35 9.59
CA PRO A 155 7.75 -13.06 9.91
C PRO A 155 8.81 -13.17 11.01
N LEU A 156 9.76 -12.24 11.03
CA LEU A 156 10.58 -11.91 12.17
C LEU A 156 10.44 -10.42 12.48
N HIS A 157 10.45 -10.09 13.76
CA HIS A 157 10.34 -8.71 14.23
C HIS A 157 11.70 -8.20 14.72
N SER A 158 11.81 -6.87 14.87
CA SER A 158 13.00 -6.18 15.42
C SER A 158 14.34 -6.56 14.74
N PRO A 159 14.59 -6.17 13.47
CA PRO A 159 13.71 -5.43 12.55
C PRO A 159 12.70 -6.34 11.83
N GLU A 160 11.67 -5.73 11.23
CA GLU A 160 10.65 -6.41 10.43
C GLU A 160 11.26 -7.09 9.21
N ARG A 161 11.00 -8.38 9.07
CA ARG A 161 11.50 -9.23 8.00
C ARG A 161 10.47 -10.29 7.67
N PHE A 162 10.39 -10.67 6.41
CA PHE A 162 9.72 -11.89 5.99
C PHE A 162 10.76 -12.94 5.59
N VAL A 163 10.63 -14.15 6.12
CA VAL A 163 11.60 -15.23 5.95
C VAL A 163 10.96 -16.41 5.25
N VAL A 164 11.68 -16.99 4.29
CA VAL A 164 11.36 -18.28 3.69
C VAL A 164 12.55 -19.21 3.88
N ASP A 165 12.36 -20.29 4.64
CA ASP A 165 13.34 -21.36 4.80
C ASP A 165 12.98 -22.51 3.87
N ILE A 166 13.96 -23.04 3.14
CA ILE A 166 13.83 -24.14 2.21
C ILE A 166 14.70 -25.30 2.69
N ALA A 167 14.08 -26.41 3.08
CA ALA A 167 14.78 -27.59 3.58
C ALA A 167 15.63 -28.24 2.48
N HIS A 168 16.81 -28.74 2.86
CA HIS A 168 17.70 -29.48 1.97
C HIS A 168 17.07 -30.80 1.50
#